data_AF-A0AAV3M7X5-F1
#
_entry.id   AF-A0AAV3M7X5-F1
#
_cell.length_a   1.000
_cell.length_b   1.000
_cell.length_c   1.000
_cell.angle_alpha   90.00
_cell.angle_beta   90.00
_cell.angle_gamma   90.00
#
_symmetry.space_group_name_H-M   'P 1'
#
loop_
_entity.id
_entity.type
_entity.pdbx_description
1 polymer ?
#
loop_
_entity_poly.entity_id
_entity_poly.type
_entity_poly.pdbx_seq_one_letter_code
_entity_poly.pdbx_strand_id
1 'polypeptide(L)' 'MILVDRLNEILYVEKLSINLPKNISWFFIEGILKHKKLEKYSLWLTTGKIIPEAGQISPVLAHSGHMKII' A
#
# COMPACT_ATOMS: atom_id res chain seq x y z
N MET A 1 -8.59 -1.42 -13.77
CA MET A 1 -8.55 -2.65 -12.94
C MET A 1 -7.27 -2.80 -12.09
N ILE A 2 -6.39 -1.79 -12.03
CA ILE A 2 -5.03 -1.92 -11.46
C ILE A 2 -4.98 -1.50 -9.98
N LEU A 3 -5.85 -0.56 -9.57
CA LEU A 3 -5.80 0.06 -8.24
C LEU A 3 -6.30 -0.87 -7.12
N VAL A 4 -7.39 -1.62 -7.38
CA VAL A 4 -7.97 -2.57 -6.41
C VAL A 4 -7.01 -3.72 -6.13
N ASP A 5 -6.28 -4.16 -7.15
CA ASP A 5 -5.28 -5.22 -7.04
C ASP A 5 -4.12 -4.78 -6.13
N ARG A 6 -3.56 -3.59 -6.39
CA ARG A 6 -2.54 -2.96 -5.54
C ARG A 6 -3.00 -2.76 -4.09
N LEU A 7 -4.27 -2.40 -3.89
CA LEU A 7 -4.82 -2.22 -2.55
C LEU A 7 -4.94 -3.56 -1.80
N ASN A 8 -5.33 -4.64 -2.50
CA ASN A 8 -5.33 -6.00 -1.92
C ASN A 8 -3.92 -6.43 -1.50
N GLU A 9 -2.89 -6.18 -2.31
CA GLU A 9 -1.50 -6.49 -1.96
C GLU A 9 -1.09 -5.79 -0.66
N ILE A 10 -1.40 -4.49 -0.54
CA ILE A 10 -1.09 -3.71 0.66
C ILE A 10 -1.79 -4.29 1.91
N LEU A 11 -3.09 -4.58 1.79
CA LEU A 11 -3.87 -5.13 2.90
C LEU A 11 -3.38 -6.53 3.30
N TYR A 12 -2.99 -7.35 2.32
CA TYR A 12 -2.41 -8.66 2.55
C TYR A 12 -1.11 -8.56 3.35
N VAL A 13 -0.20 -7.67 2.96
CA VAL A 13 1.10 -7.50 3.64
C VAL A 13 0.93 -6.97 5.07
N GLU A 14 0.02 -6.03 5.28
CA GLU A 14 -0.28 -5.50 6.63
C GLU A 14 -1.19 -6.42 7.45
N LYS A 15 -1.65 -7.54 6.87
CA LYS A 15 -2.60 -8.50 7.47
C LYS A 15 -3.88 -7.82 7.98
N LEU A 16 -4.36 -6.83 7.24
CA LEU A 16 -5.59 -6.10 7.58
C LEU A 16 -6.79 -6.79 6.94
N SER A 17 -7.73 -7.26 7.77
CA SER A 17 -9.02 -7.76 7.31
C SER A 17 -9.98 -6.60 7.04
N ILE A 18 -9.78 -5.89 5.93
CA ILE A 18 -10.71 -4.85 5.46
C ILE A 18 -11.52 -5.45 4.31
N ASN A 19 -12.85 -5.38 4.41
CA ASN A 19 -13.73 -5.87 3.35
C ASN A 19 -13.73 -4.86 2.19
N LEU A 20 -13.10 -5.22 1.06
CA LEU A 20 -13.04 -4.39 -0.13
C LEU A 20 -14.29 -4.58 -1.00
N PRO A 21 -15.14 -3.56 -1.19
CA PRO A 21 -16.26 -3.66 -2.12
C PRO A 21 -15.74 -3.69 -3.57
N LYS A 22 -16.49 -4.34 -4.47
CA LYS A 22 -16.13 -4.44 -5.90
C LYS A 22 -16.03 -3.08 -6.61
N ASN A 23 -16.71 -2.06 -6.07
CA ASN A 23 -16.69 -0.68 -6.55
C ASN A 23 -16.22 0.22 -5.40
N ILE A 24 -14.97 0.66 -5.47
CA ILE A 24 -14.31 1.44 -4.41
C ILE A 24 -14.23 2.89 -4.86
N SER A 25 -14.84 3.79 -4.08
CA SER A 25 -14.68 5.23 -4.25
C SER A 25 -13.33 5.68 -3.72
N TRP A 26 -12.72 6.69 -4.36
CA TRP A 26 -11.45 7.29 -3.91
C TRP A 26 -11.47 7.71 -2.44
N PHE A 27 -12.60 8.24 -1.97
CA PHE A 27 -12.79 8.63 -0.56
C PHE A 27 -12.57 7.47 0.44
N PHE A 28 -12.92 6.24 0.05
CA PHE A 28 -12.69 5.05 0.87
C PHE A 28 -11.20 4.69 0.90
N ILE A 29 -10.51 4.87 -0.23
CA ILE A 29 -9.05 4.67 -0.33
C ILE A 29 -8.32 5.69 0.53
N GLU A 30 -8.73 6.96 0.52
CA GLU A 30 -8.17 7.98 1.40
C GLU A 30 -8.36 7.65 2.89
N GLY A 31 -9.54 7.13 3.26
CA GLY A 31 -9.79 6.65 4.62
C GLY A 31 -8.88 5.49 5.03
N ILE A 32 -8.60 4.57 4.10
CA ILE A 32 -7.66 3.46 4.29
C ILE A 32 -6.23 3.99 4.40
N LEU A 33 -5.79 4.87 3.50
CA LEU A 33 -4.44 5.43 3.48
C LEU A 33 -4.13 6.31 4.70
N LYS A 34 -5.15 6.92 5.32
CA LYS A 34 -5.03 7.62 6.60
C LYS A 34 -4.65 6.72 7.77
N HIS A 35 -4.75 5.40 7.62
CA HIS A 35 -4.25 4.48 8.61
C HIS A 35 -2.71 4.60 8.67
N LYS A 36 -2.15 4.82 9.86
CA LYS A 36 -0.70 5.05 10.06
C LYS A 36 0.21 3.98 9.43
N LYS A 37 -0.30 2.75 9.31
CA LYS A 37 0.41 1.63 8.65
C LYS A 37 0.36 1.66 7.13
N LEU A 38 -0.57 2.41 6.55
CA LEU A 38 -0.88 2.43 5.11
C LEU A 38 -0.37 3.69 4.42
N GLU A 39 -0.10 4.75 5.17
CA GLU A 39 0.44 6.02 4.68
C GLU A 39 1.73 5.84 3.84
N LYS A 40 2.61 4.91 4.24
CA LYS A 40 3.84 4.55 3.51
C LYS A 40 3.59 4.03 2.10
N TYR A 41 2.41 3.51 1.78
CA TYR A 41 2.07 3.01 0.45
C TYR A 41 1.36 4.06 -0.42
N SER A 42 1.04 5.25 0.12
CA SER A 42 0.26 6.29 -0.58
C SER A 42 0.92 6.73 -1.90
N LEU A 43 2.24 6.93 -1.90
CA LEU A 43 2.98 7.30 -3.10
C LEU A 43 3.01 6.18 -4.14
N TRP A 44 3.21 4.94 -3.69
CA TRP A 44 3.24 3.79 -4.59
C TRP A 44 1.86 3.52 -5.20
N LEU A 45 0.79 3.70 -4.41
CA LEU A 45 -0.57 3.54 -4.90
C LEU A 45 -0.93 4.60 -5.97
N THR A 46 -0.56 5.85 -5.71
CA THR A 46 -0.92 7.00 -6.56
C THR A 46 -0.02 7.12 -7.81
N THR A 47 1.28 6.92 -7.65
CA THR A 47 2.30 7.20 -8.68
C THR A 47 2.99 5.93 -9.19
N GLY A 48 2.88 4.80 -8.49
CA GLY A 48 3.63 3.56 -8.81
C GLY A 48 5.12 3.64 -8.45
N LYS A 49 5.58 4.77 -7.90
CA LYS A 49 6.96 4.98 -7.46
C LYS A 49 7.11 4.75 -5.96
N ILE A 50 8.30 4.35 -5.55
CA ILE A 50 8.70 4.20 -4.16
C ILE A 50 9.80 5.22 -3.84
N ILE A 51 9.82 5.72 -2.61
CA ILE A 51 10.90 6.54 -2.05
C ILE A 51 11.26 5.92 -0.70
N PRO A 52 12.10 4.87 -0.68
CA PRO A 52 12.47 4.18 0.56
C PRO A 52 13.12 5.13 1.57
N GLU A 53 13.84 6.15 1.11
CA GLU A 53 14.49 7.18 1.94
C GLU A 53 13.48 8.02 2.74
N ALA A 54 12.27 8.23 2.21
CA ALA A 54 11.18 8.94 2.89
C ALA A 54 10.23 7.98 3.64
N GLY A 55 10.58 6.69 3.72
CA GLY A 55 9.71 5.66 4.28
C GLY A 55 8.51 5.31 3.40
N GLN A 56 8.46 5.79 2.15
CA GLN A 56 7.39 5.47 1.21
C GLN A 56 7.79 4.27 0.34
N ILE A 57 7.21 3.11 0.62
CA ILE A 57 7.64 1.83 0.05
C ILE A 57 6.47 1.12 -0.62
N SER A 58 6.78 0.13 -1.47
CA SER A 58 5.79 -0.78 -2.04
C SER A 58 5.48 -1.90 -1.06
N PRO A 59 4.29 -2.53 -1.14
CA PRO A 59 3.97 -3.71 -0.32
C PRO A 59 4.97 -4.85 -0.53
N VAL A 60 5.50 -5.01 -1.75
CA VAL A 60 6.56 -5.99 -2.05
C VAL A 60 7.82 -5.72 -1.23
N LEU A 61 8.27 -4.45 -1.13
CA LEU A 61 9.42 -4.08 -0.29
C LEU A 61 9.13 -4.19 1.21
N ALA A 62 7.90 -3.93 1.64
CA ALA A 62 7.50 -4.10 3.03
C ALA A 62 7.45 -5.59 3.45
N HIS A 63 7.08 -6.48 2.52
CA HIS A 63 7.08 -7.92 2.74
C HIS A 63 8.48 -8.51 2.63
N SER A 64 9.25 -8.10 1.62
CA SER A 64 10.66 -8.41 1.47
C SER A 64 11.50 -7.51 2.38
N GLY A 65 11.37 -7.68 3.69
CA GLY A 65 12.20 -7.01 4.71
C GLY A 65 13.69 -7.35 4.65
N HIS A 66 14.23 -7.69 3.48
CA HIS A 66 15.62 -8.06 3.27
C HIS A 66 16.22 -7.17 2.19
N MET A 67 16.40 -5.89 2.53
CA MET A 67 17.45 -5.11 1.91
C MET A 67 18.76 -5.70 2.42
N LYS A 68 19.31 -6.67 1.69
CA LYS A 68 20.70 -7.08 1.87
C LYS A 68 21.54 -5.92 1.34
N ILE A 69 21.95 -5.05 2.25
CA ILE A 69 22.95 -4.01 2.01
C ILE A 69 24.23 -4.80 1.69
N ILE A 70 24.66 -4.79 0.43
CA ILE A 70 25.99 -5.26 0.03
C ILE A 70 26.96 -4.09 0.04
#